data_AF-A0A2T5YG36-F1
#
_entry.id   AF-A0A2T5YG36-F1
#
_cell.length_a   1.000
_cell.length_b   1.000
_cell.length_c   1.000
_cell.angle_alpha   90.00
_cell.angle_beta   90.00
_cell.angle_gamma   90.00
#
_symmetry.space_group_name_H-M   'P 1'
#
loop_
_entity.id
_entity.type
_entity.pdbx_description
1 polymer ?
#
loop_
_entity_poly.entity_id
_entity_poly.type
_entity_poly.pdbx_seq_one_letter_code
_entity_poly.pdbx_strand_id
1 'polypeptide(L)'
;MIGQNIGLRYLIPLALDKLDENILADGDLYDGDLLQVVLKSDKEYWKAERENWKRMCGIFNRDISLLESHYNARSIKEEWFSTFADFKKIN
;
A
#
# COMPACT_ATOMS: atom_id res chain seq x y z
N MET A 1 8.40 11.31 -1.99
CA MET A 1 9.47 10.71 -2.84
C MET A 1 9.10 9.34 -3.40
N ILE A 2 8.37 8.49 -2.66
CA ILE A 2 7.85 7.20 -3.18
C ILE A 2 6.94 7.42 -4.41
N GLY A 3 6.05 8.41 -4.38
CA GLY A 3 5.22 8.78 -5.53
C GLY A 3 5.98 9.36 -6.74
N GLN A 4 7.28 9.66 -6.58
CA GLN A 4 8.17 10.04 -7.69
C GLN A 4 9.05 8.86 -8.14
N ASN A 5 8.84 7.65 -7.58
CA ASN A 5 9.64 6.44 -7.82
C ASN A 5 11.14 6.57 -7.49
N ILE A 6 11.50 7.51 -6.61
CA ILE A 6 12.90 7.74 -6.20
C ILE A 6 13.20 6.96 -4.93
N GLY A 7 14.25 6.13 -4.96
CA GLY A 7 14.75 5.44 -3.76
C GLY A 7 13.83 4.35 -3.22
N LEU A 8 12.96 3.76 -4.07
CA LEU A 8 11.96 2.75 -3.68
C LEU A 8 12.56 1.59 -2.87
N ARG A 9 13.77 1.14 -3.21
CA ARG A 9 14.46 0.06 -2.50
C ARG A 9 14.70 0.33 -1.01
N TYR A 10 14.80 1.60 -0.62
CA TYR A 10 14.98 1.99 0.79
C TYR A 10 13.68 2.49 1.40
N LEU A 11 12.87 3.21 0.62
CA LEU A 11 11.64 3.82 1.13
C LEU A 11 10.49 2.82 1.26
N ILE A 12 10.38 1.83 0.36
CA ILE A 12 9.30 0.83 0.42
C ILE A 12 9.40 -0.04 1.68
N PRO A 13 10.56 -0.63 2.05
CA PRO A 13 10.65 -1.36 3.32
C PRO A 13 10.22 -0.53 4.52
N LEU A 14 10.67 0.72 4.61
CA LEU A 14 10.28 1.64 5.68
C LEU A 14 8.77 1.95 5.69
N ALA A 15 8.19 2.13 4.51
CA ALA A 15 6.75 2.32 4.37
C ALA A 15 5.97 1.06 4.77
N LEU A 16 6.48 -0.13 4.43
CA LEU A 16 5.88 -1.40 4.85
C LEU A 16 5.94 -1.58 6.36
N ASP A 17 7.06 -1.25 7.03
CA ASP A 17 7.13 -1.28 8.49
C ASP A 17 6.12 -0.32 9.12
N LYS A 18 5.91 0.87 8.53
CA LYS A 18 4.87 1.79 8.99
C LYS A 18 3.44 1.28 8.75
N LEU A 19 3.18 0.67 7.59
CA LEU A 19 1.89 0.06 7.27
C LEU A 19 1.64 -1.20 8.09
N ASP A 20 2.68 -1.91 8.50
CA ASP A 20 2.59 -3.07 9.38
C ASP A 20 2.20 -2.66 10.81
N GLU A 21 2.70 -1.53 11.31
CA GLU A 21 2.25 -0.93 12.57
C GLU A 21 0.82 -0.39 12.49
N ASN A 22 0.49 0.30 11.39
CA ASN A 22 -0.84 0.82 11.13
C ASN A 22 -1.07 0.99 9.62
N ILE A 23 -1.99 0.20 9.05
CA ILE A 23 -2.27 0.26 7.60
C ILE A 23 -2.85 1.62 7.16
N LEU A 24 -3.45 2.34 8.10
CA LEU A 24 -3.97 3.69 7.90
C LEU A 24 -2.93 4.77 8.20
N ALA A 25 -1.65 4.42 8.33
CA ALA A 25 -0.58 5.38 8.59
C ALA A 25 -0.66 6.56 7.59
N ASP A 26 -0.81 7.76 8.16
CA ASP A 26 -1.05 9.00 7.43
C ASP A 26 0.23 9.52 6.77
N GLY A 27 0.06 10.16 5.62
CA GLY A 27 1.07 10.97 4.96
C GLY A 27 0.57 12.40 4.85
N ASP A 28 0.77 13.20 5.90
CA ASP A 28 0.51 14.65 6.01
C ASP A 28 -0.89 15.22 5.61
N LEU A 29 -1.75 14.51 4.88
CA LEU A 29 -2.99 15.06 4.31
C LEU A 29 -4.24 14.15 4.40
N TYR A 30 -4.13 12.82 4.42
CA TYR A 30 -5.27 11.87 4.47
C TYR A 30 -4.88 10.48 4.99
N ASP A 31 -5.71 9.85 5.84
CA ASP A 31 -5.44 8.48 6.32
C ASP A 31 -5.38 7.50 5.12
N GLY A 32 -4.34 6.67 5.11
CA GLY A 32 -4.14 5.69 4.03
C GLY A 32 -3.61 6.26 2.70
N ASP A 33 -3.13 7.50 2.65
CA ASP A 33 -2.38 8.02 1.49
C ASP A 33 -1.10 7.20 1.25
N LEU A 34 -0.39 6.84 2.32
CA LEU A 34 0.82 6.01 2.23
C LEU A 34 0.53 4.67 1.54
N LEU A 35 -0.58 4.03 1.91
CA LEU A 35 -1.05 2.79 1.29
C LEU A 35 -1.25 2.97 -0.21
N GLN A 36 -1.93 4.04 -0.63
CA GLN A 36 -2.14 4.31 -2.05
C GLN A 36 -0.84 4.56 -2.79
N VAL A 37 0.06 5.37 -2.23
CA VAL A 37 1.35 5.70 -2.85
C VAL A 37 2.22 4.46 -2.99
N VAL A 38 2.21 3.56 -1.99
CA VAL A 38 2.91 2.28 -2.04
C VAL A 38 2.30 1.36 -3.11
N LEU A 39 0.98 1.23 -3.18
CA LEU A 39 0.33 0.39 -4.20
C LEU A 39 0.48 0.92 -5.63
N LYS A 40 0.53 2.25 -5.80
CA LYS A 40 0.69 2.95 -7.10
C LYS A 40 2.17 3.11 -7.52
N SER A 41 3.12 2.67 -6.69
CA SER A 41 4.55 2.78 -6.98
C SER A 41 5.01 1.81 -8.09
N ASP A 42 6.24 2.01 -8.56
CA ASP A 42 6.76 1.36 -9.77
C ASP A 42 6.61 -0.17 -9.80
N LYS A 43 6.00 -0.69 -10.88
CA LYS A 43 5.70 -2.12 -11.03
C LYS A 43 6.96 -2.96 -11.23
N GLU A 44 8.02 -2.41 -11.83
CA GLU A 44 9.29 -3.13 -12.02
C GLU A 44 9.96 -3.40 -10.69
N TYR A 45 9.90 -2.44 -9.75
CA TYR A 45 10.36 -2.65 -8.38
C TYR A 45 9.67 -3.85 -7.71
N TRP A 46 8.33 -3.90 -7.76
CA TRP A 46 7.58 -4.99 -7.15
C TRP A 46 7.77 -6.34 -7.84
N LYS A 47 8.05 -6.34 -9.15
CA LYS A 47 8.44 -7.55 -9.88
C LYS A 47 9.78 -8.09 -9.40
N ALA A 48 10.75 -7.20 -9.22
CA ALA A 48 12.08 -7.54 -8.75
C ALA A 48 12.05 -7.99 -7.27
N GLU A 49 11.31 -7.28 -6.43
CA GLU A 49 11.35 -7.44 -4.97
C GLU A 49 10.11 -8.17 -4.43
N ARG A 50 10.03 -9.48 -4.73
CA ARG A 50 8.92 -10.36 -4.37
C ARG A 50 8.68 -10.48 -2.87
N GLU A 51 9.71 -10.36 -2.05
CA GLU A 51 9.59 -10.47 -0.60
C GLU A 51 8.77 -9.31 -0.03
N ASN A 52 9.09 -8.09 -0.45
CA ASN A 52 8.33 -6.90 -0.10
C ASN A 52 6.89 -6.96 -0.64
N TRP A 53 6.68 -7.48 -1.86
CA TRP A 53 5.34 -7.68 -2.41
C TRP A 53 4.50 -8.62 -1.54
N LYS A 54 5.07 -9.77 -1.12
CA LYS A 54 4.38 -10.70 -0.22
C LYS A 54 4.05 -10.06 1.12
N ARG A 55 5.00 -9.30 1.68
CA ARG A 55 4.81 -8.57 2.95
C ARG A 55 3.67 -7.58 2.84
N MET A 56 3.61 -6.81 1.75
CA MET A 56 2.52 -5.87 1.46
C MET A 56 1.16 -6.58 1.37
N CYS A 57 1.07 -7.68 0.62
CA CYS A 57 -0.15 -8.47 0.54
C CYS A 57 -0.56 -9.05 1.90
N GLY A 58 0.40 -9.45 2.74
CA GLY A 58 0.15 -9.93 4.09
C GLY A 58 -0.50 -8.86 4.97
N ILE A 59 0.12 -7.66 5.01
CA ILE A 59 -0.38 -6.51 5.77
C ILE A 59 -1.80 -6.14 5.31
N PHE A 60 -2.01 -6.01 3.99
CA PHE A 60 -3.30 -5.64 3.44
C PHE A 60 -4.41 -6.63 3.81
N ASN A 61 -4.15 -7.93 3.71
CA ASN A 61 -5.16 -8.95 4.06
C ASN A 61 -5.41 -9.03 5.57
N ARG A 62 -4.40 -8.77 6.41
CA ARG A 62 -4.54 -8.77 7.86
C ARG A 62 -5.45 -7.65 8.32
N ASP A 63 -5.27 -6.46 7.77
CA ASP A 63 -5.96 -5.24 8.19
C ASP A 63 -7.16 -4.88 7.28
N ILE A 64 -7.59 -5.79 6.41
CA ILE A 64 -8.69 -5.58 5.47
C ILE A 64 -9.99 -5.18 6.17
N SER A 65 -10.32 -5.84 7.29
CA SER A 65 -11.52 -5.54 8.08
C SER A 65 -11.45 -4.16 8.74
N LEU A 66 -10.24 -3.67 9.04
CA LEU A 66 -10.03 -2.34 9.59
C LEU A 66 -10.27 -1.28 8.51
N LEU A 67 -9.76 -1.49 7.29
CA LEU A 67 -10.04 -0.63 6.13
C LEU A 67 -11.55 -0.56 5.82
N GLU A 68 -12.25 -1.70 5.92
CA GLU A 68 -13.69 -1.78 5.72
C GLU A 68 -14.49 -1.04 6.80
N SER A 69 -14.00 -1.01 8.05
CA SER A 69 -14.73 -0.38 9.15
C SER A 69 -14.42 1.11 9.32
N HIS A 70 -13.20 1.56 8.97
CA HIS A 70 -12.75 2.93 9.26
C HIS A 70 -13.33 3.98 8.30
N TYR A 71 -13.42 3.65 7.02
CA TYR A 71 -14.00 4.56 6.03
C TYR A 71 -15.47 4.24 5.79
N ASN A 72 -16.34 5.25 5.76
CA ASN A 72 -17.73 5.08 5.31
C ASN A 72 -17.93 5.45 3.83
N ALA A 73 -16.97 6.16 3.26
CA ALA A 73 -16.98 6.54 1.84
C ALA A 73 -16.75 5.30 0.97
N ARG A 74 -17.80 4.84 0.29
CA ARG A 74 -17.76 3.72 -0.65
C ARG A 74 -16.67 3.89 -1.72
N SER A 75 -16.50 5.12 -2.23
CA SER A 75 -15.52 5.43 -3.26
C SER A 75 -14.07 5.15 -2.86
N ILE A 76 -13.69 5.46 -1.61
CA ILE A 76 -12.31 5.25 -1.13
C ILE A 76 -12.02 3.75 -0.95
N LYS A 77 -12.99 3.00 -0.42
CA LYS A 77 -12.88 1.54 -0.33
C LYS A 77 -12.67 0.92 -1.70
N GLU A 78 -13.55 1.25 -2.64
CA GLU A 78 -13.47 0.74 -4.01
C GLU A 78 -12.12 1.08 -4.66
N GLU A 79 -11.56 2.26 -4.39
CA GLU A 79 -10.24 2.64 -4.89
C GLU A 79 -9.10 1.79 -4.30
N TRP A 80 -9.07 1.56 -2.98
CA TRP A 80 -8.04 0.72 -2.36
C TRP A 80 -8.13 -0.73 -2.85
N PHE A 81 -9.32 -1.30 -2.89
CA PHE A 81 -9.53 -2.67 -3.37
C PHE A 81 -9.19 -2.82 -4.86
N SER A 82 -9.59 -1.85 -5.70
CA SER A 82 -9.24 -1.84 -7.12
C SER A 82 -7.74 -1.74 -7.31
N THR A 83 -7.07 -0.81 -6.62
CA THR A 83 -5.63 -0.60 -6.73
C THR A 83 -4.88 -1.84 -6.25
N PHE A 84 -5.30 -2.44 -5.14
CA PHE A 84 -4.71 -3.68 -4.64
C PHE A 84 -4.93 -4.86 -5.60
N ALA A 85 -6.10 -4.96 -6.23
CA ALA A 85 -6.37 -5.99 -7.24
C ALA A 85 -5.44 -5.88 -8.45
N ASP A 86 -5.18 -4.67 -8.94
CA ASP A 86 -4.20 -4.45 -10.01
C ASP A 86 -2.76 -4.67 -9.56
N PHE A 87 -2.44 -4.28 -8.32
CA PHE A 87 -1.14 -4.54 -7.70
C PHE A 87 -0.86 -6.05 -7.58
N LYS A 88 -1.87 -6.82 -7.22
CA LYS A 88 -1.77 -8.28 -7.11
C LYS A 88 -1.52 -8.97 -8.46
N LYS A 89 -1.81 -8.32 -9.59
CA LYS A 89 -1.51 -8.86 -10.94
C LYS A 89 -0.04 -8.66 -11.35
N ILE A 90 0.75 -7.91 -10.56
CA ILE A 90 2.14 -7.58 -10.91
C ILE A 90 3.05 -8.81 -10.78
N ASN A 91 2.79 -9.68 -9.81
CA ASN A 91 3.51 -10.93 -9.51
C ASN A 91 2.53 -12.07 -9.28
#